data_AF-A0A151UFA4-F1
#
_entry.id   AF-A0A151UFA4-F1
#
_cell.length_a   1.000
_cell.length_b   1.000
_cell.length_c   1.000
_cell.angle_alpha   90.00
_cell.angle_beta   90.00
_cell.angle_gamma   90.00
#
_symmetry.space_group_name_H-M   'P 1'
#
loop_
_entity.id
_entity.type
_entity.pdbx_description
1 polymer ?
#
loop_
_entity_poly.entity_id
_entity_poly.type
_entity_poly.pdbx_seq_one_letter_code
_entity_poly.pdbx_strand_id
1 'polypeptide(L)'
;KQFKQVELLGKINGAVGNYNAHLSAYPDINWPAHSQAFVESLGLSFNPYTTQIEPHDYMAELFDALRRFNTILIDFNRDVWGYISLGFFKQKLKDGEVGSSTMPHKRDLTDSTVLRNMGVGFAQSLIAFEACLKGIGKLELNAARIDEDLNNAQEVLAEPIQTVMRRYNVEKPYEKLKALTRGQAMTRDMMVDFVNGNELEAVPAADRARLAEMTPATYTGNAAEQAKQVADLISKI
;
A
#
# COMPACT_ATOMS: atom_id res chain seq x y z
N LYS A 1 -3.20 11.90 -2.39
CA LYS A 1 -3.47 13.15 -3.15
C LYS A 1 -4.77 13.07 -3.94
N GLN A 2 -4.93 12.08 -4.82
CA GLN A 2 -6.13 11.88 -5.67
C GLN A 2 -7.47 12.09 -4.94
N PHE A 3 -7.73 11.39 -3.82
CA PHE A 3 -9.00 11.52 -3.09
C PHE A 3 -9.33 12.96 -2.66
N LYS A 4 -8.33 13.75 -2.23
CA LYS A 4 -8.50 15.16 -1.83
C LYS A 4 -8.66 16.09 -3.04
N GLN A 5 -8.18 15.68 -4.20
CA GLN A 5 -8.17 16.49 -5.43
C GLN A 5 -9.43 16.32 -6.27
N VAL A 6 -10.31 15.36 -5.93
CA VAL A 6 -11.59 15.21 -6.64
C VAL A 6 -12.44 16.46 -6.41
N GLU A 7 -12.84 17.10 -7.50
CA GLU A 7 -13.70 18.27 -7.46
C GLU A 7 -15.13 17.85 -7.10
N LEU A 8 -15.68 18.41 -6.03
CA LEU A 8 -17.07 18.14 -5.67
C LEU A 8 -17.98 19.07 -6.46
N LEU A 9 -18.74 18.50 -7.40
CA LEU A 9 -19.56 19.27 -8.31
C LEU A 9 -20.95 19.58 -7.73
N GLY A 10 -21.51 20.72 -8.12
CA GLY A 10 -22.87 21.15 -7.82
C GLY A 10 -23.56 21.78 -9.02
N LYS A 11 -24.89 21.74 -9.05
CA LYS A 11 -25.69 22.28 -10.16
C LYS A 11 -26.99 22.94 -9.68
N ILE A 12 -27.45 23.95 -10.40
CA ILE A 12 -28.79 24.55 -10.22
C ILE A 12 -29.29 25.21 -11.52
N ASN A 13 -29.99 24.42 -12.34
CA ASN A 13 -30.41 24.81 -13.69
C ASN A 13 -31.82 24.31 -14.07
N GLY A 14 -32.65 24.04 -13.05
CA GLY A 14 -34.07 23.72 -13.21
C GLY A 14 -34.38 22.28 -13.64
N ALA A 15 -35.62 22.05 -14.08
CA ALA A 15 -36.21 20.72 -14.22
C ALA A 15 -35.47 19.78 -15.19
N VAL A 16 -34.87 20.32 -16.24
CA VAL A 16 -34.18 19.56 -17.30
C VAL A 16 -32.84 20.19 -17.70
N GLY A 17 -32.27 21.05 -16.85
CA GLY A 17 -30.95 21.65 -17.08
C GLY A 17 -30.90 22.96 -17.87
N ASN A 18 -32.05 23.47 -18.33
CA ASN A 18 -32.11 24.57 -19.30
C ASN A 18 -32.70 25.88 -18.76
N TYR A 19 -32.79 26.04 -17.43
CA TYR A 19 -33.30 27.25 -16.78
C TYR A 19 -34.73 27.68 -17.19
N ASN A 20 -35.53 26.82 -17.84
CA ASN A 20 -36.83 27.15 -18.44
C ASN A 20 -37.76 27.99 -17.54
N ALA A 21 -37.99 27.54 -16.29
CA ALA A 21 -38.86 28.24 -15.34
C ALA A 21 -38.28 29.59 -14.86
N HIS A 22 -36.95 29.69 -14.81
CA HIS A 22 -36.26 30.90 -14.39
C HIS A 22 -36.38 31.97 -15.48
N LEU A 23 -36.11 31.59 -16.73
CA LEU A 23 -36.24 32.47 -17.91
C LEU A 23 -37.70 32.86 -18.21
N SER A 24 -38.69 32.01 -17.88
CA SER A 24 -40.10 32.39 -18.05
C SER A 24 -40.55 33.47 -17.07
N ALA A 25 -39.95 33.53 -15.88
CA ALA A 25 -40.30 34.52 -14.86
C ALA A 25 -39.44 35.78 -14.96
N TYR A 26 -38.14 35.63 -15.27
CA TYR A 26 -37.18 36.71 -15.36
C TYR A 26 -36.24 36.49 -16.56
N PRO A 27 -36.63 36.94 -17.76
CA PRO A 27 -35.86 36.72 -18.98
C PRO A 27 -34.55 37.51 -19.05
N ASP A 28 -34.45 38.63 -18.33
CA ASP A 28 -33.31 39.56 -18.39
C ASP A 28 -32.18 39.21 -17.42
N ILE A 29 -32.36 38.20 -16.55
CA ILE A 29 -31.33 37.75 -15.61
C ILE A 29 -30.39 36.75 -16.29
N ASN A 30 -29.08 36.94 -16.15
CA ASN A 30 -28.07 35.95 -16.53
C ASN A 30 -28.06 34.77 -15.53
N TRP A 31 -28.99 33.84 -15.73
CA TRP A 31 -29.15 32.67 -14.85
C TRP A 31 -27.93 31.76 -14.76
N PRO A 32 -27.18 31.45 -15.84
CA PRO A 32 -25.93 30.71 -15.73
C PRO A 32 -24.92 31.35 -14.78
N ALA A 33 -24.70 32.68 -14.88
CA ALA A 33 -23.78 33.39 -13.98
C ALA A 33 -24.29 33.42 -12.53
N HIS A 34 -25.59 33.60 -12.33
CA HIS A 34 -26.20 33.56 -11.00
C HIS A 34 -26.08 32.17 -10.36
N SER A 35 -26.36 31.11 -11.11
CA SER A 35 -26.25 29.71 -10.66
C SER A 35 -24.82 29.33 -10.33
N GLN A 36 -23.84 29.76 -11.14
CA GLN A 36 -22.43 29.57 -10.83
C GLN A 36 -22.05 30.23 -9.50
N ALA A 37 -22.35 31.52 -9.35
CA ALA A 37 -22.04 32.26 -8.13
C ALA A 37 -22.70 31.60 -6.90
N PHE A 38 -23.94 31.12 -7.03
CA PHE A 38 -24.62 30.40 -5.96
C PHE A 38 -23.92 29.09 -5.58
N VAL A 39 -23.61 28.22 -6.56
CA VAL A 39 -22.95 26.93 -6.29
C VAL A 39 -21.56 27.12 -5.69
N GLU A 40 -20.78 28.06 -6.23
CA GLU A 40 -19.44 28.37 -5.73
C GLU A 40 -19.48 28.97 -4.31
N SER A 41 -20.54 29.73 -3.97
CA SER A 41 -20.73 30.23 -2.60
C SER A 41 -20.91 29.11 -1.55
N LEU A 42 -21.29 27.90 -1.98
CA LEU A 42 -21.40 26.71 -1.13
C LEU A 42 -20.08 25.90 -1.06
N GLY A 43 -19.02 26.37 -1.72
CA GLY A 43 -17.72 25.68 -1.78
C GLY A 43 -17.69 24.49 -2.75
N LEU A 44 -18.64 24.42 -3.69
CA LEU A 44 -18.70 23.39 -4.72
C LEU A 44 -18.21 23.95 -6.07
N SER A 45 -17.74 23.07 -6.94
CA SER A 45 -17.42 23.43 -8.33
C SER A 45 -18.68 23.40 -9.18
N PHE A 46 -18.93 24.44 -9.95
CA PHE A 46 -20.16 24.55 -10.75
C PHE A 46 -20.13 23.62 -11.97
N ASN A 47 -21.15 22.79 -12.12
CA ASN A 47 -21.40 22.00 -13.32
C ASN A 47 -22.49 22.67 -14.19
N PRO A 48 -22.12 23.34 -15.30
CA PRO A 48 -23.07 24.07 -16.13
C PRO A 48 -23.97 23.16 -16.98
N TYR A 49 -23.55 21.93 -17.27
CA TYR A 49 -24.22 21.02 -18.21
C TYR A 49 -24.74 19.78 -17.49
N THR A 50 -26.03 19.80 -17.17
CA THR A 50 -26.68 18.69 -16.50
C THR A 50 -28.07 18.45 -17.09
N THR A 51 -28.67 17.31 -16.77
CA THR A 51 -30.10 17.10 -16.99
C THR A 51 -30.88 17.56 -15.74
N GLN A 52 -31.92 16.83 -15.35
CA GLN A 52 -32.54 16.99 -14.05
C GLN A 52 -31.58 16.67 -12.90
N ILE A 53 -30.62 15.77 -13.10
CA ILE A 53 -29.65 15.36 -12.10
C ILE A 53 -28.26 15.89 -12.45
N GLU A 54 -27.43 16.07 -11.43
CA GLU A 54 -25.97 16.10 -11.63
C GLU A 54 -25.54 14.68 -12.08
N PRO A 55 -24.63 14.54 -13.07
CA PRO A 55 -24.32 13.23 -13.66
C PRO A 55 -23.62 12.23 -12.72
N HIS A 56 -23.11 12.68 -11.57
CA HIS A 56 -22.47 11.88 -10.53
C HIS A 56 -21.10 11.30 -10.90
N ASP A 57 -20.48 11.78 -11.97
CA ASP A 57 -19.15 11.35 -12.39
C ASP A 57 -18.10 11.62 -11.30
N TYR A 58 -18.14 12.80 -10.68
CA TYR A 58 -17.22 13.13 -9.58
C TYR A 58 -17.39 12.20 -8.36
N MET A 59 -18.60 11.67 -8.13
CA MET A 59 -18.83 10.70 -7.06
C MET A 59 -18.17 9.36 -7.39
N ALA A 60 -18.23 8.92 -8.65
CA ALA A 60 -17.53 7.73 -9.09
C ALA A 60 -16.01 7.89 -8.92
N GLU A 61 -15.44 9.04 -9.30
CA GLU A 61 -14.03 9.36 -9.11
C GLU A 61 -13.62 9.33 -7.63
N LEU A 62 -14.44 9.94 -6.76
CA LEU A 62 -14.24 9.97 -5.31
C LEU A 62 -14.23 8.54 -4.72
N PHE A 63 -15.23 7.74 -5.08
CA PHE A 63 -15.37 6.38 -4.57
C PHE A 63 -14.31 5.44 -5.11
N ASP A 64 -13.88 5.61 -6.36
CA ASP A 64 -12.77 4.84 -6.90
C ASP A 64 -11.43 5.20 -6.24
N ALA A 65 -11.22 6.48 -5.90
CA ALA A 65 -10.06 6.89 -5.13
C ALA A 65 -10.05 6.25 -3.72
N LEU A 66 -11.21 6.20 -3.04
CA LEU A 66 -11.35 5.50 -1.76
C LEU A 66 -11.15 3.99 -1.91
N ARG A 67 -11.73 3.38 -2.95
CA ARG A 67 -11.59 1.95 -3.25
C ARG A 67 -10.13 1.57 -3.45
N ARG A 68 -9.36 2.35 -4.22
CA ARG A 68 -7.92 2.12 -4.40
C ARG A 68 -7.16 2.15 -3.07
N PHE A 69 -7.46 3.11 -2.20
CA PHE A 69 -6.89 3.16 -0.85
C PHE A 69 -7.26 1.90 -0.03
N ASN A 70 -8.54 1.51 -0.04
CA ASN A 70 -9.00 0.31 0.66
C ASN A 70 -8.34 -0.97 0.12
N THR A 71 -8.05 -1.06 -1.19
CA THR A 71 -7.31 -2.19 -1.75
C THR A 71 -5.88 -2.26 -1.22
N ILE A 72 -5.17 -1.12 -1.15
CA ILE A 72 -3.83 -1.05 -0.53
C ILE A 72 -3.90 -1.47 0.95
N LEU A 73 -4.94 -1.05 1.67
CA LEU A 73 -5.13 -1.41 3.07
C LEU A 73 -5.41 -2.91 3.25
N ILE A 74 -6.16 -3.54 2.34
CA ILE A 74 -6.39 -4.99 2.36
C ILE A 74 -5.07 -5.74 2.19
N ASP A 75 -4.23 -5.31 1.26
CA ASP A 75 -2.91 -5.89 1.01
C ASP A 75 -2.03 -5.78 2.26
N PHE A 76 -1.92 -4.57 2.82
CA PHE A 76 -1.23 -4.32 4.09
C PHE A 76 -1.73 -5.23 5.22
N ASN A 77 -3.04 -5.37 5.40
CA ASN A 77 -3.60 -6.22 6.45
C ASN A 77 -3.28 -7.71 6.22
N ARG A 78 -3.23 -8.18 4.97
CA ARG A 78 -2.86 -9.56 4.64
C ARG A 78 -1.39 -9.83 4.92
N ASP A 79 -0.50 -8.90 4.54
CA ASP A 79 0.93 -9.00 4.81
C ASP A 79 1.22 -9.00 6.31
N VAL A 80 0.63 -8.05 7.06
CA VAL A 80 0.76 -8.01 8.52
C VAL A 80 0.25 -9.28 9.17
N TRP A 81 -0.88 -9.83 8.71
CA TRP A 81 -1.37 -11.12 9.18
C TRP A 81 -0.36 -12.24 8.89
N GLY A 82 0.24 -12.25 7.70
CA GLY A 82 1.30 -13.19 7.33
C GLY A 82 2.52 -13.08 8.25
N TYR A 83 3.00 -11.86 8.52
CA TYR A 83 4.12 -11.63 9.44
C TYR A 83 3.80 -12.05 10.88
N ILE A 84 2.56 -11.86 11.35
CA ILE A 84 2.11 -12.40 12.64
C ILE A 84 2.12 -13.93 12.60
N SER A 85 1.62 -14.55 11.52
CA SER A 85 1.58 -16.00 11.36
C SER A 85 2.97 -16.63 11.32
N LEU A 86 3.96 -15.93 10.77
CA LEU A 86 5.38 -16.34 10.78
C LEU A 86 6.07 -16.09 12.13
N GLY A 87 5.39 -15.42 13.06
CA GLY A 87 5.91 -15.06 14.38
C GLY A 87 6.88 -13.87 14.37
N PHE A 88 6.95 -13.11 13.27
CA PHE A 88 7.79 -11.90 13.16
C PHE A 88 7.25 -10.75 14.01
N PHE A 89 5.93 -10.73 14.24
CA PHE A 89 5.29 -9.87 15.23
C PHE A 89 4.59 -10.68 16.31
N LYS A 90 4.79 -10.28 17.56
CA LYS A 90 3.95 -10.65 18.70
C LYS A 90 2.86 -9.60 18.88
N GLN A 91 1.79 -9.97 19.57
CA GLN A 91 0.69 -9.06 19.90
C GLN A 91 0.72 -8.78 21.40
N LYS A 92 0.71 -7.49 21.78
CA LYS A 92 0.51 -7.08 23.17
C LYS A 92 -0.81 -7.64 23.68
N LEU A 93 -0.75 -8.47 24.70
CA LEU A 93 -1.93 -8.86 25.47
C LEU A 93 -2.29 -7.70 26.41
N LYS A 94 -3.56 -7.29 26.42
CA LYS A 94 -4.10 -6.49 27.53
C LYS A 94 -4.59 -7.44 28.61
N ASP A 95 -4.29 -7.15 29.86
CA ASP A 95 -4.82 -7.90 31.01
C ASP A 95 -6.35 -7.95 30.92
N GLY A 96 -6.90 -9.17 30.85
CA GLY A 96 -8.34 -9.43 30.77
C GLY A 96 -8.95 -9.54 29.36
N GLU A 97 -8.19 -9.42 28.27
CA GLU A 97 -8.73 -9.70 26.92
C GLU A 97 -8.86 -11.23 26.68
N VAL A 98 -10.10 -11.72 26.66
CA VAL A 98 -10.43 -13.07 26.14
C VAL A 98 -10.60 -12.99 24.63
N GLY A 99 -9.95 -13.90 23.89
CA GLY A 99 -10.08 -14.01 22.44
C GLY A 99 -11.48 -14.47 22.00
N SER A 100 -12.19 -13.57 21.32
CA SER A 100 -13.43 -13.72 20.52
C SER A 100 -14.65 -14.39 21.19
N SER A 101 -15.74 -13.61 21.30
CA SER A 101 -17.11 -14.11 21.47
C SER A 101 -18.09 -13.38 20.53
N THR A 102 -19.11 -14.13 20.13
CA THR A 102 -20.11 -13.98 19.04
C THR A 102 -20.78 -12.62 18.77
N MET A 103 -21.07 -12.39 17.47
CA MET A 103 -21.88 -11.30 16.89
C MET A 103 -23.30 -11.21 17.46
N PRO A 104 -23.83 -9.98 17.63
CA PRO A 104 -25.27 -9.81 17.70
C PRO A 104 -25.82 -8.70 16.77
N HIS A 105 -26.86 -9.09 16.02
CA HIS A 105 -27.93 -8.29 15.41
C HIS A 105 -27.67 -7.57 14.06
N LYS A 106 -28.33 -8.08 13.01
CA LYS A 106 -28.54 -7.41 11.72
C LYS A 106 -30.00 -6.93 11.65
N ARG A 107 -30.21 -5.63 11.46
CA ARG A 107 -31.49 -5.04 11.07
C ARG A 107 -31.40 -4.69 9.59
N ASP A 108 -32.35 -5.17 8.79
CA ASP A 108 -32.50 -4.76 7.41
C ASP A 108 -33.20 -3.40 7.34
N LEU A 109 -32.68 -2.51 6.50
CA LEU A 109 -33.37 -1.31 6.03
C LEU A 109 -33.58 -1.47 4.53
N THR A 110 -34.84 -1.58 4.13
CA THR A 110 -35.29 -1.63 2.73
C THR A 110 -35.46 -0.22 2.15
N ASP A 111 -35.06 -0.12 0.88
CA ASP A 111 -35.35 0.88 -0.16
C ASP A 111 -35.29 2.39 0.14
N SER A 112 -34.30 3.05 -0.47
CA SER A 112 -34.44 4.36 -1.14
C SER A 112 -33.09 4.83 -1.69
N THR A 113 -32.94 4.83 -3.03
CA THR A 113 -31.87 5.48 -3.83
C THR A 113 -30.41 5.19 -3.44
N VAL A 114 -29.57 4.82 -4.41
CA VAL A 114 -28.13 4.55 -4.23
C VAL A 114 -27.40 5.68 -3.48
N LEU A 115 -27.84 6.94 -3.64
CA LEU A 115 -27.27 8.10 -2.95
C LEU A 115 -27.48 8.11 -1.42
N ARG A 116 -28.55 7.52 -0.87
CA ARG A 116 -28.74 7.45 0.60
C ARG A 116 -27.83 6.42 1.28
N ASN A 117 -27.13 5.60 0.49
CA ASN A 117 -26.22 4.57 0.98
C ASN A 117 -24.74 4.97 0.88
N MET A 118 -24.42 6.18 0.38
CA MET A 118 -23.03 6.66 0.32
C MET A 118 -22.33 6.54 1.68
N GLY A 119 -23.05 6.89 2.76
CA GLY A 119 -22.54 6.81 4.13
C GLY A 119 -22.15 5.40 4.57
N VAL A 120 -22.75 4.34 4.00
CA VAL A 120 -22.43 2.95 4.36
C VAL A 120 -21.01 2.59 3.92
N GLY A 121 -20.62 2.96 2.69
CA GLY A 121 -19.27 2.71 2.17
C GLY A 121 -18.19 3.45 2.97
N PHE A 122 -18.45 4.70 3.32
CA PHE A 122 -17.56 5.47 4.19
C PHE A 122 -17.48 4.90 5.61
N ALA A 123 -18.61 4.52 6.21
CA ALA A 123 -18.65 3.97 7.56
C ALA A 123 -17.86 2.65 7.66
N GLN A 124 -18.03 1.73 6.69
CA GLN A 124 -17.26 0.49 6.64
C GLN A 124 -15.75 0.76 6.48
N SER A 125 -15.38 1.74 5.65
CA SER A 125 -13.98 2.15 5.49
C SER A 125 -13.41 2.71 6.80
N LEU A 126 -14.15 3.60 7.47
CA LEU A 126 -13.72 4.19 8.74
C LEU A 126 -13.53 3.15 9.84
N ILE A 127 -14.46 2.21 9.98
CA ILE A 127 -14.33 1.09 10.93
C ILE A 127 -13.07 0.26 10.62
N ALA A 128 -12.80 -0.01 9.34
CA ALA A 128 -11.59 -0.71 8.94
C ALA A 128 -10.31 0.09 9.28
N PHE A 129 -10.32 1.41 9.12
CA PHE A 129 -9.17 2.27 9.46
C PHE A 129 -8.90 2.26 10.96
N GLU A 130 -9.92 2.42 11.79
CA GLU A 130 -9.79 2.36 13.24
C GLU A 130 -9.29 1.00 13.73
N ALA A 131 -9.84 -0.09 13.17
CA ALA A 131 -9.41 -1.44 13.47
C ALA A 131 -7.95 -1.68 13.08
N CYS A 132 -7.54 -1.21 11.89
CA CYS A 132 -6.16 -1.30 11.42
C CYS A 132 -5.19 -0.54 12.33
N LEU A 133 -5.51 0.73 12.66
CA LEU A 133 -4.69 1.55 13.57
C LEU A 133 -4.56 0.91 14.96
N LYS A 134 -5.66 0.36 15.49
CA LYS A 134 -5.65 -0.39 16.75
C LYS A 134 -4.77 -1.64 16.66
N GLY A 135 -4.83 -2.36 15.54
CA GLY A 135 -4.00 -3.54 15.28
C GLY A 135 -2.51 -3.20 15.23
N ILE A 136 -2.13 -2.20 14.45
CA ILE A 136 -0.75 -1.70 14.36
C ILE A 136 -0.20 -1.33 15.74
N GLY A 137 -1.01 -0.63 16.56
CA GLY A 137 -0.62 -0.23 17.91
C GLY A 137 -0.34 -1.39 18.89
N LYS A 138 -0.73 -2.63 18.54
CA LYS A 138 -0.47 -3.84 19.33
C LYS A 138 0.74 -4.64 18.86
N LEU A 139 1.33 -4.33 17.71
CA LEU A 139 2.44 -5.11 17.16
C LEU A 139 3.74 -4.87 17.94
N GLU A 140 4.42 -5.97 18.27
CA GLU A 140 5.77 -5.97 18.85
C GLU A 140 6.69 -6.82 17.98
N LEU A 141 7.81 -6.24 17.55
CA LEU A 141 8.78 -6.94 16.72
C LEU A 141 9.42 -8.11 17.49
N ASN A 142 9.45 -9.29 16.88
CA ASN A 142 10.15 -10.45 17.38
C ASN A 142 11.49 -10.62 16.65
N ALA A 143 12.46 -9.76 16.98
CA ALA A 143 13.77 -9.73 16.32
C ALA A 143 14.44 -11.11 16.31
N ALA A 144 14.39 -11.84 17.43
CA ALA A 144 15.01 -13.17 17.53
C ALA A 144 14.47 -14.18 16.50
N ARG A 145 13.16 -14.16 16.21
CA ARG A 145 12.57 -15.05 15.18
C ARG A 145 12.98 -14.65 13.78
N ILE A 146 13.09 -13.35 13.52
CA ILE A 146 13.56 -12.82 12.23
C ILE A 146 15.03 -13.18 12.02
N ASP A 147 15.87 -12.99 13.04
CA ASP A 147 17.30 -13.33 12.99
C ASP A 147 17.50 -14.83 12.77
N GLU A 148 16.71 -15.69 13.43
CA GLU A 148 16.71 -17.13 13.19
C GLU A 148 16.36 -17.47 11.72
N ASP A 149 15.31 -16.87 11.18
CA ASP A 149 14.88 -17.10 9.80
C ASP A 149 15.96 -16.67 8.79
N LEU A 150 16.55 -15.49 9.00
CA LEU A 150 17.65 -14.96 8.18
C LEU A 150 18.90 -15.85 8.26
N ASN A 151 19.24 -16.36 9.45
CA ASN A 151 20.40 -17.24 9.60
C ASN A 151 20.22 -18.58 8.87
N ASN A 152 18.98 -19.05 8.72
CA ASN A 152 18.65 -20.28 8.01
C ASN A 152 18.52 -20.11 6.48
N ALA A 153 18.45 -18.87 5.97
CA ALA A 153 18.22 -18.58 4.56
C ALA A 153 19.50 -18.12 3.83
N GLN A 154 20.60 -18.87 3.93
CA GLN A 154 21.88 -18.46 3.32
C GLN A 154 21.82 -18.40 1.78
N GLU A 155 20.91 -19.13 1.15
CA GLU A 155 20.69 -19.17 -0.30
C GLU A 155 20.48 -17.79 -0.94
N VAL A 156 19.98 -16.81 -0.19
CA VAL A 156 19.79 -15.44 -0.67
C VAL A 156 21.11 -14.75 -1.02
N LEU A 157 22.24 -15.21 -0.46
CA LEU A 157 23.57 -14.69 -0.77
C LEU A 157 24.13 -15.19 -2.10
N ALA A 158 23.45 -16.11 -2.79
CA ALA A 158 23.86 -16.52 -4.14
C ALA A 158 23.87 -15.33 -5.11
N GLU A 159 22.90 -14.41 -4.99
CA GLU A 159 22.78 -13.24 -5.87
C GLU A 159 23.97 -12.26 -5.77
N PRO A 160 24.39 -11.78 -4.59
CA PRO A 160 25.54 -10.88 -4.49
C PRO A 160 26.83 -11.55 -4.97
N ILE A 161 27.01 -12.86 -4.73
CA ILE A 161 28.18 -13.61 -5.19
C ILE A 161 28.22 -13.68 -6.73
N GLN A 162 27.12 -14.09 -7.39
CA GLN A 162 27.09 -14.11 -8.87
C GLN A 162 27.33 -12.72 -9.46
N THR A 163 26.86 -11.67 -8.79
CA THR A 163 26.99 -10.29 -9.26
C THR A 163 28.45 -9.84 -9.23
N VAL A 164 29.18 -10.16 -8.15
CA VAL A 164 30.62 -9.90 -8.07
C VAL A 164 31.41 -10.76 -9.05
N MET A 165 31.05 -12.04 -9.23
CA MET A 165 31.66 -12.89 -10.25
C MET A 165 31.52 -12.30 -11.65
N ARG A 166 30.32 -11.79 -12.00
CA ARG A 166 30.07 -11.09 -13.28
C ARG A 166 30.92 -9.84 -13.42
N ARG A 167 31.06 -9.04 -12.36
CA ARG A 167 31.90 -7.82 -12.36
C ARG A 167 33.35 -8.12 -12.75
N TYR A 168 33.86 -9.29 -12.37
CA TYR A 168 35.24 -9.73 -12.66
C TYR A 168 35.34 -10.73 -13.82
N ASN A 169 34.31 -10.82 -14.68
CA ASN A 169 34.28 -11.69 -15.86
C ASN A 169 34.51 -13.19 -15.57
N VAL A 170 34.14 -13.67 -14.38
CA VAL A 170 34.15 -15.11 -14.09
C VAL A 170 33.08 -15.79 -14.95
N GLU A 171 33.48 -16.82 -15.70
CA GLU A 171 32.57 -17.54 -16.58
C GLU A 171 31.49 -18.32 -15.81
N LYS A 172 30.27 -18.38 -16.36
CA LYS A 172 29.17 -19.23 -15.89
C LYS A 172 28.88 -19.14 -14.37
N PRO A 173 28.70 -17.93 -13.80
CA PRO A 173 28.58 -17.75 -12.36
C PRO A 173 27.31 -18.37 -11.77
N TYR A 174 26.20 -18.34 -12.51
CA TYR A 174 24.94 -18.95 -12.09
C TYR A 174 25.07 -20.49 -12.01
N GLU A 175 25.70 -21.11 -13.00
CA GLU A 175 25.89 -22.55 -13.07
C GLU A 175 26.82 -23.05 -11.96
N LYS A 176 27.88 -22.29 -11.63
CA LYS A 176 28.80 -22.60 -10.53
C LYS A 176 28.10 -22.58 -9.18
N LEU A 177 27.26 -21.58 -8.90
CA LEU A 177 26.46 -21.52 -7.67
C LEU A 177 25.35 -22.57 -7.64
N LYS A 178 24.70 -22.87 -8.77
CA LYS A 178 23.71 -23.95 -8.85
C LYS A 178 24.31 -25.32 -8.59
N ALA A 179 25.57 -25.54 -8.98
CA ALA A 179 26.30 -26.77 -8.66
C ALA A 179 26.57 -26.89 -7.15
N LEU A 180 26.87 -25.77 -6.48
CA LEU A 180 27.09 -25.72 -5.02
C LEU A 180 25.84 -26.12 -4.22
N THR A 181 24.64 -25.74 -4.67
CA THR A 181 23.37 -25.97 -3.95
C THR A 181 22.58 -27.18 -4.45
N ARG A 182 23.16 -28.03 -5.31
CA ARG A 182 22.43 -29.13 -5.94
C ARG A 182 22.10 -30.23 -4.93
N GLY A 183 20.88 -30.22 -4.40
CA GLY A 183 20.34 -31.26 -3.53
C GLY A 183 20.66 -31.10 -2.04
N GLN A 184 21.22 -29.96 -1.64
CA GLN A 184 21.52 -29.64 -0.24
C GLN A 184 21.19 -28.17 0.05
N ALA A 185 20.78 -27.87 1.29
CA ALA A 185 20.61 -26.50 1.76
C ALA A 185 21.98 -25.80 1.80
N MET A 186 22.03 -24.54 1.38
CA MET A 186 23.28 -23.79 1.44
C MET A 186 23.59 -23.43 2.90
N THR A 187 24.74 -23.85 3.40
CA THR A 187 25.20 -23.47 4.75
C THR A 187 26.15 -22.28 4.69
N ARG A 188 26.37 -21.65 5.85
CA ARG A 188 27.34 -20.57 5.97
C ARG A 188 28.74 -21.00 5.52
N ASP A 189 29.17 -22.16 5.99
CA ASP A 189 30.51 -22.70 5.71
C ASP A 189 30.67 -22.99 4.21
N MET A 190 29.67 -23.62 3.57
CA MET A 190 29.68 -23.85 2.12
C MET A 190 29.82 -22.56 1.32
N MET A 191 29.16 -21.48 1.76
CA MET A 191 29.25 -20.18 1.10
C MET A 191 30.64 -19.57 1.26
N VAL A 192 31.19 -19.57 2.49
CA VAL A 192 32.52 -19.02 2.77
C VAL A 192 33.61 -19.81 2.03
N ASP A 193 33.50 -21.13 2.00
CA ASP A 193 34.41 -22.02 1.27
C ASP A 193 34.35 -21.74 -0.24
N PHE A 194 33.16 -21.53 -0.80
CA PHE A 194 33.01 -21.17 -2.21
C PHE A 194 33.66 -19.82 -2.53
N VAL A 195 33.43 -18.80 -1.68
CA VAL A 195 34.02 -17.46 -1.86
C VAL A 195 35.54 -17.48 -1.80
N ASN A 196 36.11 -18.34 -0.94
CA ASN A 196 37.56 -18.51 -0.81
C ASN A 196 38.16 -19.52 -1.80
N GLY A 197 37.32 -20.21 -2.58
CA GLY A 197 37.73 -21.22 -3.53
C GLY A 197 38.27 -20.66 -4.84
N ASN A 198 38.79 -21.57 -5.67
CA ASN A 198 39.40 -21.24 -6.96
C ASN A 198 38.40 -20.59 -7.93
N GLU A 199 37.10 -20.78 -7.73
CA GLU A 199 36.07 -20.20 -8.58
C GLU A 199 36.00 -18.67 -8.52
N LEU A 200 36.57 -18.06 -7.47
CA LEU A 200 36.69 -16.61 -7.29
C LEU A 200 38.16 -16.14 -7.32
N GLU A 201 39.08 -16.92 -7.90
CA GLU A 201 40.51 -16.55 -7.95
C GLU A 201 40.74 -15.18 -8.62
N ALA A 202 39.98 -14.87 -9.67
CA ALA A 202 40.01 -13.60 -10.39
C ALA A 202 39.42 -12.40 -9.59
N VAL A 203 38.69 -12.66 -8.50
CA VAL A 203 38.10 -11.63 -7.64
C VAL A 203 39.15 -11.15 -6.63
N PRO A 204 39.41 -9.83 -6.50
CA PRO A 204 40.36 -9.30 -5.53
C PRO A 204 40.05 -9.73 -4.09
N ALA A 205 41.10 -9.94 -3.28
CA ALA A 205 40.97 -10.40 -1.90
C ALA A 205 40.02 -9.54 -1.04
N ALA A 206 40.02 -8.22 -1.25
CA ALA A 206 39.12 -7.31 -0.52
C ALA A 206 37.63 -7.56 -0.85
N ASP A 207 37.30 -7.86 -2.11
CA ASP A 207 35.92 -8.18 -2.50
C ASP A 207 35.49 -9.57 -2.03
N ARG A 208 36.41 -10.55 -2.03
CA ARG A 208 36.18 -11.87 -1.42
C ARG A 208 35.95 -11.77 0.09
N ALA A 209 36.76 -10.99 0.80
CA ALA A 209 36.57 -10.76 2.24
C ALA A 209 35.20 -10.14 2.53
N ARG A 210 34.79 -9.14 1.75
CA ARG A 210 33.47 -8.52 1.88
C ARG A 210 32.32 -9.51 1.65
N LEU A 211 32.43 -10.39 0.66
CA LEU A 211 31.44 -11.46 0.43
C LEU A 211 31.43 -12.48 1.58
N ALA A 212 32.61 -12.84 2.09
CA ALA A 212 32.75 -13.79 3.20
C ALA A 212 32.27 -13.23 4.54
N GLU A 213 32.20 -11.91 4.71
CA GLU A 213 31.61 -11.25 5.88
C GLU A 213 30.09 -11.06 5.76
N MET A 214 29.57 -10.92 4.54
CA MET A 214 28.16 -10.63 4.27
C MET A 214 27.24 -11.75 4.79
N THR A 215 26.23 -11.41 5.57
CA THR A 215 25.15 -12.31 6.03
C THR A 215 23.81 -11.90 5.43
N PRO A 216 22.77 -12.78 5.43
CA PRO A 216 21.43 -12.40 4.98
C PRO A 216 20.89 -11.15 5.70
N ALA A 217 21.16 -11.01 7.00
CA ALA A 217 20.76 -9.83 7.78
C ALA A 217 21.45 -8.53 7.35
N THR A 218 22.69 -8.62 6.85
CA THR A 218 23.44 -7.44 6.35
C THR A 218 23.19 -7.15 4.86
N TYR A 219 22.68 -8.13 4.11
CA TYR A 219 22.37 -7.99 2.68
C TYR A 219 21.00 -7.33 2.45
N THR A 220 20.86 -6.10 2.95
CA THR A 220 19.61 -5.31 2.87
C THR A 220 19.71 -4.10 1.94
N GLY A 221 20.84 -3.96 1.23
CA GLY A 221 21.09 -2.84 0.32
C GLY A 221 20.96 -1.50 1.04
N ASN A 222 20.10 -0.62 0.54
CA ASN A 222 19.79 0.67 1.16
C ASN A 222 18.39 0.70 1.81
N ALA A 223 17.80 -0.45 2.16
CA ALA A 223 16.44 -0.55 2.70
C ALA A 223 16.22 0.35 3.93
N ALA A 224 17.16 0.35 4.88
CA ALA A 224 17.07 1.18 6.08
C ALA A 224 17.10 2.68 5.76
N GLU A 225 17.84 3.09 4.72
CA GLU A 225 17.89 4.49 4.30
C GLU A 225 16.59 4.91 3.60
N GLN A 226 16.07 4.07 2.70
CA GLN A 226 14.78 4.32 2.05
C GLN A 226 13.64 4.43 3.08
N ALA A 227 13.64 3.57 4.10
CA ALA A 227 12.63 3.61 5.17
C ALA A 227 12.68 4.95 5.95
N LYS A 228 13.88 5.46 6.24
CA LYS A 228 14.05 6.77 6.92
C LYS A 228 13.64 7.94 6.03
N GLN A 229 13.86 7.84 4.73
CA GLN A 229 13.56 8.89 3.74
C GLN A 229 12.11 8.88 3.24
N VAL A 230 11.26 7.97 3.73
CA VAL A 230 9.90 7.80 3.19
C VAL A 230 9.06 9.09 3.25
N ALA A 231 9.20 9.89 4.30
CA ALA A 231 8.49 11.15 4.45
C ALA A 231 8.90 12.17 3.36
N ASP A 232 10.21 12.27 3.09
CA ASP A 232 10.74 13.16 2.05
C ASP A 232 10.30 12.70 0.66
N LEU A 233 10.29 11.39 0.41
CA LEU A 233 9.81 10.83 -0.85
C LEU A 233 8.32 11.12 -1.06
N ILE A 234 7.49 10.95 -0.03
CA ILE A 234 6.06 11.28 -0.07
C ILE A 234 5.84 12.77 -0.33
N SER A 235 6.68 13.65 0.21
CA SER A 235 6.53 15.11 0.00
C SER A 235 6.74 15.53 -1.47
N LYS A 236 7.55 14.77 -2.21
CA LYS A 236 7.90 15.03 -3.62
C LYS A 236 6.86 14.52 -4.62
N ILE A 237 6.00 13.58 -4.21
CA ILE A 237 4.90 13.00 -5.00
C ILE A 237 3.64 13.73 -4.68
#